data_AF-A0A0F8ASK5-F1
#
_entry.id   AF-A0A0F8ASK5-F1
#
_cell.length_a   1.000
_cell.length_b   1.000
_cell.length_c   1.000
_cell.angle_alpha   90.00
_cell.angle_beta   90.00
_cell.angle_gamma   90.00
#
_symmetry.space_group_name_H-M   'P 1'
#
loop_
_entity.id
_entity.type
_entity.pdbx_description
1 polymer ?
#
loop_
_entity_poly.entity_id
_entity_poly.type
_entity_poly.pdbx_seq_one_letter_code
_entity_poly.pdbx_strand_id
1 'polypeptide(L)'
;MLYNDLYNPLKGRVHFTFLETQNGDASLSIKDLRLTDTGTYQCKVKRLPEIDIKYIFLTVMERPSKPVCYMEGEATAGKHVVLKCRSSQGTPPLNYRWSKTSGNQIVDTTFVDTIGGTLYLPDITEQDCGTYLCTVESLENKVIEEGDLESKCQKCINNLSECMSLFYDLDNVTTTQV
;
A
#
# COMPACT_ATOMS: atom_id res chain seq x y z
N MET A 1 -5.65 -12.70 -37.67
CA MET A 1 -4.49 -13.55 -37.30
C MET A 1 -3.79 -12.88 -36.13
N LEU A 2 -3.60 -13.58 -35.02
CA LEU A 2 -2.85 -13.06 -33.87
C LEU A 2 -1.37 -13.26 -34.14
N TYR A 3 -0.60 -12.18 -34.26
CA TYR A 3 0.84 -12.27 -34.49
C TYR A 3 1.62 -12.62 -33.19
N ASN A 4 0.94 -12.62 -32.04
CA ASN A 4 1.53 -12.88 -30.72
C ASN A 4 1.90 -14.34 -30.46
N ASP A 5 1.49 -15.31 -31.29
CA ASP A 5 1.97 -16.70 -31.17
C ASP A 5 3.49 -16.84 -31.43
N LEU A 6 4.11 -15.78 -31.96
CA LEU A 6 5.56 -15.61 -32.13
C LEU A 6 6.24 -14.92 -30.93
N TYR A 7 5.48 -14.22 -30.07
CA TYR A 7 5.99 -13.55 -28.87
C TYR A 7 5.85 -14.46 -27.65
N ASN A 8 6.96 -15.09 -27.28
CA ASN A 8 6.99 -16.17 -26.28
C ASN A 8 6.30 -15.82 -24.94
N PRO A 9 6.41 -14.60 -24.36
CA PRO A 9 5.76 -14.28 -23.09
C PRO A 9 4.22 -14.31 -23.13
N LEU A 10 3.59 -14.01 -24.27
CA LEU A 10 2.13 -13.94 -24.41
C LEU A 10 1.51 -15.24 -24.97
N LYS A 11 2.35 -16.19 -25.36
CA LYS A 11 1.90 -17.46 -25.95
C LYS A 11 0.96 -18.20 -25.00
N GLY A 12 -0.22 -18.57 -25.50
CA GLY A 12 -1.25 -19.29 -24.73
C GLY A 12 -2.05 -18.43 -23.74
N ARG A 13 -1.73 -17.15 -23.57
CA ARG A 13 -2.47 -16.22 -22.69
C ARG A 13 -3.40 -15.28 -23.44
N VAL A 14 -3.31 -15.25 -24.77
CA VAL A 14 -4.04 -14.30 -25.61
C VAL A 14 -5.12 -15.01 -26.42
N HIS A 15 -6.33 -14.47 -26.44
CA HIS A 15 -7.41 -14.95 -27.29
C HIS A 15 -8.36 -13.82 -27.68
N PHE A 16 -9.05 -13.95 -28.81
CA PHE A 16 -10.15 -13.05 -29.14
C PHE A 16 -11.29 -13.24 -28.13
N THR A 17 -11.97 -12.14 -27.78
CA THR A 17 -13.14 -12.18 -26.89
C THR A 17 -14.32 -12.87 -27.56
N PHE A 18 -14.42 -12.76 -28.90
CA PHE A 18 -15.46 -13.37 -29.70
C PHE A 18 -14.86 -14.34 -30.73
N LEU A 19 -15.53 -15.49 -30.93
CA LEU A 19 -15.10 -16.53 -31.87
C LEU A 19 -15.28 -16.09 -33.33
N GLU A 20 -16.23 -15.21 -33.58
CA GLU A 20 -16.48 -14.56 -34.85
C GLU A 20 -16.48 -13.05 -34.62
N THR A 21 -15.82 -12.28 -35.49
CA THR A 21 -15.84 -10.81 -35.47
C THR A 21 -17.21 -10.31 -35.91
N GLN A 22 -18.26 -10.59 -35.14
CA GLN A 22 -19.59 -10.07 -35.44
C GLN A 22 -19.57 -8.56 -35.17
N ASN A 23 -20.06 -7.77 -36.14
CA ASN A 23 -20.06 -6.30 -36.13
C ASN A 23 -18.68 -5.62 -36.12
N GLY A 24 -17.62 -6.29 -36.57
CA GLY A 24 -16.29 -5.68 -36.69
C GLY A 24 -15.54 -5.55 -35.36
N ASP A 25 -16.02 -6.21 -34.31
CA ASP A 25 -15.32 -6.31 -33.03
C ASP A 25 -14.15 -7.30 -33.15
N ALA A 26 -12.93 -6.78 -32.91
CA ALA A 26 -11.69 -7.55 -32.88
C ALA A 26 -11.02 -7.48 -31.50
N SER A 27 -11.82 -7.34 -30.44
CA SER A 27 -11.36 -7.24 -29.05
C SER A 27 -10.53 -8.44 -28.64
N LEU A 28 -9.44 -8.14 -27.95
CA LEU A 28 -8.43 -9.10 -27.50
C LEU A 28 -8.43 -9.19 -25.98
N SER A 29 -8.43 -10.41 -25.46
CA SER A 29 -8.26 -10.68 -24.04
C SER A 29 -6.89 -11.28 -23.77
N ILE A 30 -6.25 -10.84 -22.68
CA ILE A 30 -4.98 -11.36 -22.17
C ILE A 30 -5.26 -11.89 -20.76
N LYS A 31 -5.07 -13.21 -20.57
CA LYS A 31 -5.17 -13.87 -19.26
C LYS A 31 -3.86 -13.73 -18.47
N ASP A 32 -3.98 -13.84 -17.15
CA ASP A 32 -2.86 -13.82 -16.20
C ASP A 32 -1.89 -12.68 -16.49
N LEU A 33 -2.40 -11.44 -16.45
CA LEU A 33 -1.62 -10.22 -16.72
C LEU A 33 -0.40 -10.16 -15.80
N ARG A 34 0.73 -9.76 -16.39
CA ARG A 34 2.02 -9.58 -15.72
C ARG A 34 2.52 -8.17 -15.95
N LEU A 35 3.33 -7.65 -15.03
CA LEU A 35 3.94 -6.31 -15.19
C LEU A 35 4.71 -6.20 -16.52
N THR A 36 5.34 -7.29 -16.97
CA THR A 36 6.06 -7.40 -18.25
C THR A 36 5.17 -7.31 -19.50
N ASP A 37 3.85 -7.38 -19.35
CA ASP A 37 2.91 -7.19 -20.45
C ASP A 37 2.63 -5.70 -20.71
N THR A 38 3.18 -4.79 -19.89
CA THR A 38 3.12 -3.36 -20.15
C THR A 38 3.84 -3.04 -21.46
N GLY A 39 3.17 -2.34 -22.37
CA GLY A 39 3.77 -1.99 -23.65
C GLY A 39 2.77 -1.51 -24.70
N THR A 40 3.30 -1.26 -25.89
CA THR A 40 2.49 -0.84 -27.05
C THR A 40 2.06 -2.06 -27.85
N TYR A 41 0.75 -2.25 -27.97
CA TYR A 41 0.10 -3.27 -28.77
C TYR A 41 -0.37 -2.66 -30.10
N GLN A 42 -0.24 -3.43 -31.18
CA GLN A 42 -0.65 -3.00 -32.50
C GLN A 42 -1.85 -3.81 -32.98
N CYS A 43 -2.96 -3.12 -33.25
CA CYS A 43 -4.08 -3.67 -33.99
C CYS A 43 -3.93 -3.31 -35.47
N LYS A 44 -3.96 -4.32 -36.33
CA LYS A 44 -3.83 -4.16 -37.78
C LYS A 44 -5.03 -4.80 -38.46
N VAL A 45 -5.84 -3.98 -39.13
CA VAL A 45 -7.03 -4.39 -39.87
C VAL A 45 -6.75 -4.24 -41.35
N LYS A 46 -7.00 -5.30 -42.12
CA LYS A 46 -6.79 -5.31 -43.57
C LYS A 46 -8.14 -5.32 -44.27
N ARG A 47 -8.46 -4.24 -44.99
CA ARG A 47 -9.64 -4.09 -45.83
C ARG A 47 -9.19 -3.69 -47.23
N LEU A 48 -8.88 -4.69 -48.07
CA LEU A 48 -8.25 -4.47 -49.38
C LEU A 48 -8.97 -3.39 -50.20
N PRO A 49 -8.25 -2.39 -50.77
CA PRO A 49 -6.79 -2.26 -50.81
C PRO A 49 -6.14 -1.63 -49.56
N GLU A 50 -6.95 -1.16 -48.61
CA GLU A 50 -6.55 -0.38 -47.45
C GLU A 50 -6.09 -1.26 -46.26
N ILE A 51 -5.17 -0.71 -45.47
CA ILE A 51 -4.72 -1.29 -44.20
C ILE A 51 -4.81 -0.18 -43.16
N ASP A 52 -5.63 -0.38 -42.14
CA ASP A 52 -5.67 0.51 -40.98
C ASP A 52 -4.85 -0.09 -39.84
N ILE A 53 -4.16 0.79 -39.11
CA ILE A 53 -3.28 0.43 -37.99
C ILE A 53 -3.61 1.33 -36.81
N LYS A 54 -3.85 0.71 -35.65
CA LYS A 54 -4.04 1.39 -34.37
C LYS A 54 -3.01 0.90 -33.37
N TYR A 55 -2.49 1.84 -32.57
CA TYR A 55 -1.59 1.56 -31.46
C TYR A 55 -2.34 1.76 -30.15
N ILE A 56 -2.15 0.83 -29.23
CA ILE A 56 -2.80 0.81 -27.91
C ILE A 56 -1.70 0.64 -26.88
N PHE A 57 -1.62 1.53 -25.90
CA PHE A 57 -0.68 1.38 -24.79
C PHE A 57 -1.37 0.70 -23.61
N LEU A 58 -0.88 -0.48 -23.21
CA LEU A 58 -1.36 -1.20 -22.04
C LEU A 58 -0.39 -0.96 -20.90
N THR A 59 -0.93 -0.54 -19.75
CA THR A 59 -0.19 -0.46 -18.48
C THR A 59 -0.75 -1.51 -17.53
N VAL A 60 0.09 -2.44 -17.09
CA VAL A 60 -0.27 -3.42 -16.05
C VAL A 60 0.25 -2.93 -14.72
N MET A 61 -0.64 -2.88 -13.73
CA MET A 61 -0.34 -2.38 -12.38
C MET A 61 -0.52 -3.49 -11.35
N GLU A 62 0.32 -3.44 -10.32
CA GLU A 62 0.25 -4.30 -9.15
C GLU A 62 -0.47 -3.55 -8.02
N ARG A 63 -1.40 -4.24 -7.35
CA ARG A 63 -2.09 -3.73 -6.18
C ARG A 63 -1.08 -3.56 -5.03
N PRO A 64 -1.15 -2.46 -4.25
CA PRO A 64 -0.34 -2.34 -3.04
C PRO A 64 -0.57 -3.54 -2.11
N SER A 65 0.47 -4.03 -1.45
CA SER A 65 0.27 -4.97 -0.34
C SER A 65 -0.19 -4.23 0.91
N LYS A 66 -0.80 -4.97 1.85
CA LYS A 66 -0.99 -4.51 3.23
C LYS A 66 0.33 -3.91 3.76
N PRO A 67 0.35 -2.65 4.21
CA PRO A 67 1.58 -2.03 4.68
C PRO A 67 2.02 -2.65 6.00
N VAL A 68 3.32 -2.89 6.15
CA VAL A 68 3.94 -3.31 7.41
C VAL A 68 4.43 -2.07 8.12
N CYS A 69 3.98 -1.90 9.35
CA CYS A 69 4.19 -0.69 10.14
C CYS A 69 5.04 -0.98 11.37
N TYR A 70 5.93 -0.06 11.71
CA TYR A 70 6.84 -0.18 12.85
C TYR A 70 7.25 1.19 13.37
N MET A 71 7.81 1.20 14.57
CA MET A 71 8.25 2.41 15.27
C MET A 71 9.78 2.41 15.42
N GLU A 72 10.37 3.58 15.27
CA GLU A 72 11.76 3.87 15.64
C GLU A 72 11.79 4.97 16.71
N GLY A 73 12.73 4.82 17.66
CA GLY A 73 12.84 5.70 18.82
C GLY A 73 12.22 5.10 20.08
N GLU A 74 12.40 5.79 21.19
CA GLU A 74 11.84 5.40 22.48
C GLU A 74 10.60 6.25 22.74
N ALA A 75 9.47 5.60 22.99
CA ALA A 75 8.20 6.26 23.25
C ALA A 75 8.13 6.84 24.67
N THR A 76 9.09 7.69 25.01
CA THR A 76 9.20 8.41 26.28
C THR A 76 8.65 9.82 26.12
N ALA A 77 7.89 10.29 27.11
CA ALA A 77 7.43 11.68 27.14
C ALA A 77 8.60 12.68 27.00
N GLY A 78 8.45 13.66 26.11
CA GLY A 78 9.47 14.66 25.79
C GLY A 78 10.58 14.18 24.83
N LYS A 79 10.49 12.96 24.29
CA LYS A 79 11.37 12.48 23.20
C LYS A 79 10.65 12.55 21.85
N HIS A 80 11.38 12.22 20.79
CA HIS A 80 10.81 12.08 19.45
C HIS A 80 10.67 10.61 19.06
N VAL A 81 9.64 10.30 18.30
CA VAL A 81 9.37 8.98 17.75
C VAL A 81 9.06 9.09 16.26
N VAL A 82 9.47 8.09 15.50
CA VAL A 82 9.22 8.00 14.06
C VAL A 82 8.39 6.74 13.78
N LEU A 83 7.20 6.90 13.22
CA LEU A 83 6.40 5.78 12.74
C LEU A 83 6.66 5.59 11.25
N LYS A 84 6.90 4.36 10.82
CA LYS A 84 7.15 4.01 9.42
C LYS A 84 6.19 2.92 8.99
N CYS A 85 5.65 3.05 7.79
CA CYS A 85 4.91 1.99 7.12
C CYS A 85 5.43 1.81 5.70
N ARG A 86 5.44 0.55 5.24
CA ARG A 86 5.87 0.23 3.89
C ARG A 86 5.10 -0.95 3.33
N SER A 87 4.67 -0.80 2.09
CA SER A 87 4.17 -1.92 1.28
C SER A 87 5.34 -2.52 0.49
N SER A 88 5.43 -3.84 0.47
CA SER A 88 6.46 -4.56 -0.27
C SER A 88 6.12 -4.75 -1.75
N GLN A 89 4.83 -4.69 -2.08
CA GLN A 89 4.28 -4.78 -3.44
C GLN A 89 3.44 -3.55 -3.76
N GLY A 90 3.20 -3.32 -5.05
CA GLY A 90 2.41 -2.20 -5.56
C GLY A 90 3.17 -1.37 -6.59
N THR A 91 2.46 -0.90 -7.62
CA THR A 91 3.04 -0.02 -8.64
C THR A 91 3.11 1.43 -8.13
N PRO A 92 4.30 2.05 -8.03
CA PRO A 92 4.42 3.47 -7.70
C PRO A 92 3.79 4.38 -8.77
N PRO A 93 3.37 5.60 -8.41
CA PRO A 93 3.52 6.24 -7.10
C PRO A 93 2.46 5.78 -6.08
N LEU A 94 2.92 5.46 -4.86
CA LEU A 94 2.08 5.16 -3.71
C LEU A 94 2.04 6.36 -2.77
N ASN A 95 0.87 6.62 -2.19
CA ASN A 95 0.66 7.68 -1.20
C ASN A 95 0.25 7.09 0.13
N TYR A 96 1.01 7.40 1.18
CA TYR A 96 0.76 6.97 2.54
C TYR A 96 0.12 8.08 3.35
N ARG A 97 -0.92 7.72 4.11
CA ARG A 97 -1.59 8.64 5.04
C ARG A 97 -1.74 7.98 6.40
N TRP A 98 -1.48 8.77 7.43
CA TRP A 98 -1.61 8.33 8.82
C TRP A 98 -2.84 8.94 9.47
N SER A 99 -3.49 8.17 10.32
CA SER A 99 -4.52 8.63 11.25
C SER A 99 -4.32 7.94 12.60
N LYS A 100 -4.81 8.56 13.66
CA LYS A 100 -4.83 7.96 14.99
C LYS A 100 -6.24 7.46 15.27
N THR A 101 -6.37 6.20 15.66
CA THR A 101 -7.68 5.55 15.87
C THR A 101 -8.11 5.52 17.33
N SER A 102 -7.18 5.68 18.27
CA SER A 102 -7.43 5.49 19.71
C SER A 102 -7.73 6.78 20.51
N GLY A 103 -8.37 7.80 19.91
CA GLY A 103 -8.72 9.04 20.62
C GLY A 103 -8.50 10.30 19.80
N ASN A 104 -7.73 11.25 20.33
CA ASN A 104 -7.51 12.56 19.70
C ASN A 104 -6.78 12.45 18.35
N GLN A 105 -7.04 13.40 17.45
CA GLN A 105 -6.42 13.49 16.13
C GLN A 105 -4.90 13.68 16.23
N ILE A 106 -4.16 13.24 15.21
CA ILE A 106 -2.72 13.49 15.07
C ILE A 106 -2.48 15.01 15.17
N VAL A 107 -1.56 15.42 16.03
CA VAL A 107 -1.27 16.83 16.34
C VAL A 107 -0.71 17.58 15.12
N ASP A 108 -1.05 18.86 14.98
CA ASP A 108 -0.74 19.70 13.82
C ASP A 108 0.76 20.01 13.64
N THR A 109 1.59 19.73 14.67
CA THR A 109 3.06 19.89 14.63
C THR A 109 3.79 18.71 13.98
N THR A 110 3.06 17.70 13.50
CA THR A 110 3.63 16.49 12.92
C THR A 110 3.98 16.67 11.44
N PHE A 111 5.12 16.10 11.03
CA PHE A 111 5.49 16.04 9.62
C PHE A 111 5.17 14.65 9.07
N VAL A 112 4.54 14.61 7.90
CA VAL A 112 4.19 13.37 7.20
C VAL A 112 4.90 13.33 5.85
N ASP A 113 5.81 12.38 5.69
CA ASP A 113 6.32 11.98 4.38
C ASP A 113 5.34 10.98 3.76
N THR A 114 4.46 11.49 2.90
CA THR A 114 3.45 10.68 2.22
C THR A 114 4.02 9.75 1.16
N ILE A 115 5.29 9.91 0.76
CA ILE A 115 5.94 9.05 -0.25
C ILE A 115 6.71 7.93 0.46
N GLY A 116 7.50 8.28 1.47
CA GLY A 116 8.26 7.32 2.28
C GLY A 116 7.45 6.64 3.38
N GLY A 117 6.19 7.02 3.58
CA GLY A 117 5.30 6.41 4.58
C GLY A 117 5.69 6.71 6.03
N THR A 118 6.33 7.85 6.26
CA THR A 118 6.91 8.19 7.58
C THR A 118 6.13 9.30 8.26
N LEU A 119 5.76 9.09 9.52
CA LEU A 119 5.18 10.09 10.41
C LEU A 119 6.20 10.44 11.51
N TYR A 120 6.51 11.73 11.62
CA TYR A 120 7.43 12.25 12.62
C TYR A 120 6.65 12.90 13.76
N LEU A 121 6.87 12.40 14.97
CA LEU A 121 6.24 12.87 16.21
C LEU A 121 7.32 13.48 17.11
N PRO A 122 7.54 14.81 17.08
CA PRO A 122 8.44 15.47 18.01
C PRO A 122 7.79 15.65 19.39
N ASP A 123 8.61 15.65 20.45
CA ASP A 123 8.23 15.98 21.83
C ASP A 123 6.93 15.30 22.30
N ILE A 124 6.87 13.98 22.17
CA ILE A 124 5.66 13.20 22.43
C ILE A 124 5.19 13.29 23.88
N THR A 125 3.89 13.14 24.09
CA THR A 125 3.22 13.10 25.40
C THR A 125 2.45 11.80 25.58
N GLU A 126 1.89 11.58 26.77
CA GLU A 126 0.98 10.44 27.01
C GLU A 126 -0.25 10.43 26.07
N GLN A 127 -0.62 11.58 25.53
CA GLN A 127 -1.74 11.70 24.60
C GLN A 127 -1.38 11.28 23.18
N ASP A 128 -0.09 11.18 22.85
CA ASP A 128 0.41 10.71 21.55
C ASP A 128 0.47 9.18 21.51
N CYS A 129 0.39 8.51 22.64
CA CYS A 129 0.33 7.05 22.73
C CYS A 129 -1.01 6.51 22.21
N GLY A 130 -0.98 5.32 21.63
CA GLY A 130 -2.17 4.63 21.15
C GLY A 130 -2.02 4.01 19.77
N THR A 131 -3.14 3.67 19.14
CA THR A 131 -3.16 2.96 17.86
C THR A 131 -3.21 3.94 16.70
N TYR A 132 -2.29 3.72 15.75
CA TYR A 132 -2.19 4.46 14.51
C TYR A 132 -2.58 3.57 13.34
N LEU A 133 -3.35 4.12 12.42
CA LEU A 133 -3.71 3.51 11.16
C LEU A 133 -2.91 4.19 10.05
N CYS A 134 -2.19 3.39 9.28
CA CYS A 134 -1.61 3.83 8.03
C CYS A 134 -2.43 3.28 6.87
N THR A 135 -2.78 4.15 5.95
CA THR A 135 -3.42 3.81 4.69
C THR A 135 -2.43 4.06 3.57
N VAL A 136 -2.35 3.15 2.60
CA VAL A 136 -1.56 3.30 1.37
C VAL A 136 -2.52 3.30 0.19
N GLU A 137 -2.42 4.31 -0.66
CA GLU A 137 -3.23 4.46 -1.86
C GLU A 137 -2.34 4.41 -3.11
N SER A 138 -2.72 3.59 -4.08
CA SER A 138 -2.17 3.71 -5.43
C SER A 138 -2.81 4.90 -6.14
N LEU A 139 -2.00 5.89 -6.54
CA LEU A 139 -2.53 7.11 -7.13
C LEU A 139 -3.16 6.90 -8.51
N GLU A 140 -2.78 5.83 -9.21
CA GLU A 140 -3.23 5.49 -10.56
C GLU A 140 -4.60 4.81 -10.56
N ASN A 141 -4.77 3.75 -9.75
CA ASN A 141 -6.01 2.95 -9.73
C ASN A 141 -6.88 3.17 -8.49
N LYS A 142 -6.47 4.06 -7.57
CA LYS A 142 -7.19 4.44 -6.35
C LYS A 142 -7.49 3.26 -5.41
N VAL A 143 -6.71 2.19 -5.50
CA VAL A 143 -6.81 1.06 -4.57
C VAL A 143 -6.13 1.42 -3.26
N ILE A 144 -6.82 1.13 -2.15
CA ILE A 144 -6.39 1.44 -0.78
C ILE A 144 -6.14 0.13 -0.02
N GLU A 145 -5.04 0.09 0.74
CA GLU A 145 -4.74 -0.94 1.75
C GLU A 145 -4.39 -0.29 3.09
N GLU A 146 -4.59 -1.03 4.18
CA GLU A 146 -4.51 -0.48 5.54
C GLU A 146 -3.64 -1.34 6.46
N GLY A 147 -2.87 -0.70 7.34
CA GLY A 147 -2.05 -1.37 8.35
C GLY A 147 -2.05 -0.61 9.68
N ASP A 148 -2.23 -1.36 10.77
CA ASP A 148 -2.25 -0.81 12.13
C ASP A 148 -0.88 -0.88 12.79
N LEU A 149 -0.60 0.11 13.65
CA LEU A 149 0.56 0.15 14.53
C LEU A 149 0.14 0.61 15.93
N GLU A 150 0.36 -0.25 16.91
CA GLU A 150 0.15 0.11 18.32
C GLU A 150 1.40 0.79 18.89
N SER A 151 1.27 2.04 19.33
CA SER A 151 2.32 2.82 19.98
C SER A 151 2.11 2.86 21.49
N LYS A 152 2.95 2.15 22.24
CA LYS A 152 2.91 2.12 23.71
C LYS A 152 3.96 3.07 24.27
N CYS A 153 3.55 4.08 25.03
CA CYS A 153 4.51 4.97 25.67
C CYS A 153 4.91 4.51 27.08
N GLN A 154 6.10 4.93 27.46
CA GLN A 154 6.69 4.75 28.76
C GLN A 154 6.54 6.03 29.58
N LYS A 155 6.04 5.89 30.81
CA LYS A 155 5.92 7.00 31.76
C LYS A 155 7.19 7.07 32.60
N CYS A 156 7.90 8.18 32.55
CA CYS A 156 9.05 8.42 33.43
C CYS A 156 8.57 9.16 34.68
N ILE A 157 8.82 8.57 35.85
CA ILE A 157 8.59 9.24 37.13
C ILE A 157 9.86 10.02 37.46
N ASN A 158 9.72 11.29 37.87
CA ASN A 158 10.84 12.18 38.16
C ASN A 158 11.87 11.54 39.12
N ASN A 159 13.16 11.73 38.81
CA ASN A 159 14.37 11.32 39.55
C ASN A 159 14.84 9.86 39.51
N LEU A 160 14.33 9.01 38.59
CA LEU A 160 15.03 7.77 38.23
C LEU A 160 15.31 7.74 36.73
N SER A 161 16.52 7.29 36.36
CA SER A 161 16.90 6.94 34.98
C SER A 161 16.16 5.70 34.43
N GLU A 162 15.10 5.28 35.11
CA GLU A 162 14.28 4.12 34.81
C GLU A 162 12.86 4.61 34.55
N CYS A 163 12.49 4.71 33.28
CA CYS A 163 11.09 4.85 32.90
C CYS A 163 10.43 3.48 33.10
N MET A 164 9.20 3.41 33.63
CA MET A 164 8.50 2.14 33.74
C MET A 164 7.58 1.96 32.52
N SER A 165 7.72 0.83 31.82
CA SER A 165 6.69 0.37 30.89
C SER A 165 5.47 -0.03 31.72
N LEU A 166 4.41 0.77 31.66
CA LEU A 166 3.15 0.43 32.31
C LEU A 166 2.47 -0.72 31.55
N PHE A 167 2.98 -1.94 31.72
CA PHE A 167 2.18 -3.14 31.53
C PHE A 167 1.40 -3.37 32.83
N TYR A 168 0.23 -2.75 32.96
CA TYR A 168 -0.81 -3.39 33.74
C TYR A 168 -1.48 -4.38 32.79
N ASP A 169 -0.97 -5.62 32.73
CA ASP A 169 -1.77 -6.75 32.24
C ASP A 169 -3.02 -6.83 33.12
N LEU A 170 -4.16 -6.39 32.60
CA LEU A 170 -5.46 -6.63 33.23
C LEU A 170 -5.89 -8.10 33.11
N ASP A 171 -5.10 -8.94 32.45
CA ASP A 171 -5.41 -10.36 32.22
C ASP A 171 -4.80 -11.33 33.25
N ASN A 172 -4.12 -10.83 34.29
CA ASN A 172 -3.52 -11.69 35.33
C ASN A 172 -4.00 -11.35 36.75
N VAL A 173 -5.33 -11.35 36.95
CA VAL A 173 -5.90 -11.57 38.28
C VAL A 173 -5.93 -13.07 38.55
N THR A 174 -4.80 -13.65 38.95
CA THR A 174 -4.82 -14.94 39.64
C THR A 174 -5.07 -14.68 41.13
N THR A 175 -6.35 -14.70 41.49
CA THR A 175 -6.78 -14.88 42.88
C THR A 175 -6.20 -16.20 43.39
N THR A 176 -5.17 -16.12 44.24
CA THR A 176 -4.86 -17.19 45.18
C THR A 176 -5.08 -16.62 46.58
N GLN A 177 -6.24 -16.97 47.15
CA GLN A 177 -6.47 -16.83 48.59
C GLN A 177 -5.73 -17.95 49.31
N VAL A 178 -5.00 -17.59 50.36
CA VAL A 178 -4.57 -18.49 51.44
C VAL A 178 -5.69 -18.56 52.47
#